data_AF-A0AAN4YPG6-F1
#
_entry.id   AF-A0AAN4YPG6-F1
#
_cell.length_a   1.000
_cell.length_b   1.000
_cell.length_c   1.000
_cell.angle_alpha   90.00
_cell.angle_beta   90.00
_cell.angle_gamma   90.00
#
_symmetry.space_group_name_H-M   'P 1'
#
loop_
_entity.id
_entity.type
_entity.pdbx_description
1 polymer ?
#
loop_
_entity_poly.entity_id
_entity_poly.type
_entity_poly.pdbx_seq_one_letter_code
_entity_poly.pdbx_strand_id
1 'polypeptide(L)'
;MGFSTAAAQCLIAPPYVFAGIVMYATAWIGDKYRLRGAIVVFNALLCIIGLPIMGFAKGNAARYVGVFFAVAGANSNIPACMAYQANNVRGQWTRAFSSATLVGFGGIGGIVSSLVFRSQDAPGYRPGMWTTIA
;
A
#
# COMPACT_ATOMS: atom_id res chain seq x y z
N MET A 1 -13.97 3.91 13.76
CA MET A 1 -13.33 4.70 14.84
C MET A 1 -14.29 5.74 15.48
N GLY A 2 -15.58 5.78 15.11
CA GLY A 2 -16.54 6.71 15.75
C GLY A 2 -16.36 8.19 15.39
N PHE A 3 -15.48 8.51 14.44
CA PHE A 3 -15.28 9.88 13.96
C PHE A 3 -16.34 10.25 12.92
N SER A 4 -16.79 11.51 12.94
CA SER A 4 -17.58 12.13 11.88
C SER A 4 -16.87 11.99 10.53
N THR A 5 -17.64 11.88 9.43
CA THR A 5 -17.10 11.76 8.07
C THR A 5 -16.10 12.87 7.73
N ALA A 6 -16.37 14.10 8.18
CA ALA A 6 -15.45 15.23 8.01
C ALA A 6 -14.12 15.03 8.76
N ALA A 7 -14.18 14.58 10.03
CA ALA A 7 -12.99 14.33 10.84
C ALA A 7 -12.18 13.13 10.30
N ALA A 8 -12.84 12.10 9.79
CA ALA A 8 -12.20 10.96 9.16
C ALA A 8 -11.43 11.36 7.89
N GLN A 9 -11.99 12.22 7.05
CA GLN A 9 -11.30 12.74 5.86
C GLN A 9 -10.08 13.60 6.22
N CYS A 10 -10.18 14.44 7.26
CA CYS A 10 -9.04 15.20 7.77
C CYS A 10 -7.92 14.30 8.32
N LEU A 11 -8.26 13.18 8.95
CA LEU A 11 -7.27 12.21 9.44
C LEU A 11 -6.59 11.40 8.32
N ILE A 12 -7.12 11.40 7.09
CA ILE A 12 -6.49 10.69 5.98
C ILE A 12 -5.33 11.48 5.38
N ALA A 13 -5.38 12.82 5.41
CA ALA A 13 -4.37 13.66 4.79
C ALA A 13 -2.94 13.46 5.35
N PRO A 14 -2.70 13.42 6.68
CA PRO A 14 -1.34 13.26 7.23
C PRO A 14 -0.65 11.94 6.87
N PRO A 15 -1.32 10.76 6.89
CA PRO A 15 -0.75 9.51 6.38
C PRO A 15 -0.29 9.58 4.93
N TYR A 16 -1.03 10.26 4.04
CA TYR A 16 -0.65 10.40 2.63
C TYR A 16 0.56 11.31 2.44
N VAL A 17 0.66 12.40 3.21
CA VAL A 17 1.85 13.27 3.21
C VAL A 17 3.08 12.49 3.66
N PHE A 18 2.96 11.71 4.74
CA PHE A 18 4.04 10.85 5.22
C PHE A 18 4.43 9.79 4.18
N ALA A 19 3.45 9.17 3.53
CA ALA A 19 3.69 8.21 2.45
C ALA A 19 4.47 8.84 1.30
N GLY A 20 4.17 10.08 0.92
CA GLY A 20 4.94 10.81 -0.10
C GLY A 20 6.42 11.00 0.28
N ILE A 21 6.69 11.35 1.54
CA ILE A 21 8.06 11.50 2.06
C ILE A 21 8.81 10.16 2.03
N VAL A 22 8.17 9.09 2.52
CA VAL A 22 8.76 7.74 2.53
C VAL A 22 8.98 7.23 1.10
N MET A 23 8.04 7.49 0.19
CA MET A 23 8.17 7.14 -1.22
C MET A 23 9.38 7.83 -1.85
N TYR A 24 9.55 9.13 -1.61
CA TYR A 24 10.70 9.87 -2.15
C TYR A 24 12.02 9.37 -1.54
N ALA A 25 12.07 9.15 -0.22
CA ALA A 25 13.26 8.65 0.45
C ALA A 25 13.66 7.25 -0.05
N THR A 26 12.70 6.33 -0.16
CA THR A 26 12.96 4.97 -0.65
C THR A 26 13.34 4.96 -2.13
N ALA A 27 12.73 5.80 -2.96
CA ALA A 27 13.12 5.98 -4.36
C ALA A 27 14.57 6.48 -4.47
N TRP A 28 14.93 7.52 -3.71
CA TRP A 28 16.28 8.09 -3.72
C TRP A 28 17.34 7.08 -3.25
N ILE A 29 17.06 6.34 -2.17
CA ILE A 29 17.95 5.28 -1.68
C ILE A 29 18.06 4.16 -2.72
N GLY A 30 16.96 3.79 -3.37
CA GLY A 30 16.96 2.72 -4.38
C GLY A 30 17.72 3.04 -5.64
N ASP A 31 17.67 4.31 -6.06
CA ASP A 31 18.42 4.78 -7.20
C ASP A 31 19.92 4.94 -6.85
N LYS A 32 20.23 5.42 -5.64
CA LYS A 32 21.62 5.61 -5.20
C LYS A 32 22.37 4.30 -4.99
N TYR A 33 21.76 3.32 -4.32
CA TYR A 33 22.41 2.06 -3.99
C TYR A 33 22.15 0.95 -5.01
N ARG A 34 21.31 1.19 -6.03
CA ARG A 34 20.86 0.18 -7.01
C ARG A 34 20.24 -1.09 -6.38
N LEU A 35 19.86 -1.03 -5.10
CA LEU A 35 19.26 -2.12 -4.32
C LEU A 35 17.72 -2.12 -4.49
N ARG A 36 17.25 -2.02 -5.73
CA ARG A 36 15.81 -1.87 -6.05
C ARG A 36 14.97 -3.06 -5.54
N GLY A 37 15.51 -4.28 -5.56
CA GLY A 37 14.83 -5.46 -5.02
C GLY A 37 14.69 -5.45 -3.49
N ALA A 38 15.72 -5.00 -2.76
CA ALA A 38 15.67 -4.93 -1.30
C ALA A 38 14.64 -3.90 -0.80
N ILE A 39 14.42 -2.83 -1.56
CA ILE A 39 13.44 -1.79 -1.23
C ILE A 39 12.02 -2.26 -1.46
N VAL A 40 11.77 -3.05 -2.52
CA VAL A 40 10.48 -3.71 -2.73
C VAL A 40 10.16 -4.63 -1.54
N VAL A 41 11.14 -5.42 -1.08
CA VAL A 41 10.98 -6.29 0.10
C VAL A 41 10.74 -5.47 1.37
N PHE A 42 11.51 -4.40 1.60
CA PHE A 42 11.31 -3.52 2.75
C PHE A 42 9.93 -2.86 2.79
N ASN A 43 9.45 -2.35 1.65
CA ASN A 43 8.13 -1.75 1.52
C ASN A 43 7.02 -2.80 1.71
N ALA A 44 7.21 -4.02 1.22
CA ALA A 44 6.29 -5.13 1.44
C ALA A 44 6.21 -5.51 2.94
N LEU A 45 7.36 -5.57 3.63
CA LEU A 45 7.40 -5.82 5.08
C LEU A 45 6.68 -4.74 5.89
N LEU A 46 6.88 -3.46 5.53
CA LEU A 46 6.17 -2.33 6.11
C LEU A 46 4.64 -2.47 5.96
N CYS A 47 4.18 -2.91 4.79
CA CYS A 47 2.76 -3.13 4.53
C CYS A 47 2.20 -4.32 5.34
N ILE A 48 2.93 -5.44 5.38
CA ILE A 48 2.59 -6.64 6.16
C ILE A 48 2.54 -6.34 7.66
N ILE A 49 3.35 -5.42 8.17
CA ILE A 49 3.32 -4.99 9.58
C ILE A 49 2.17 -4.00 9.83
N GLY A 50 1.87 -3.11 8.89
CA GLY A 50 0.81 -2.10 9.02
C GLY A 50 -0.61 -2.68 9.07
N LEU A 51 -0.88 -3.72 8.27
CA LEU A 51 -2.21 -4.34 8.17
C LEU A 51 -2.71 -5.01 9.48
N PRO A 52 -1.92 -5.85 10.18
CA PRO A 52 -2.30 -6.41 11.47
C PRO A 52 -2.47 -5.37 12.58
N ILE A 53 -1.61 -4.33 12.59
CA ILE A 53 -1.71 -3.24 13.55
C ILE A 53 -3.03 -2.47 13.35
N MET A 54 -3.44 -2.25 12.10
CA MET A 54 -4.72 -1.62 11.79
C MET A 54 -5.90 -2.49 12.24
N GLY A 55 -5.83 -3.81 12.07
CA GLY A 55 -6.95 -4.71 12.32
C GLY A 55 -7.13 -5.23 13.75
N PHE A 56 -6.03 -5.50 14.45
CA PHE A 56 -6.07 -6.16 15.76
C PHE A 56 -5.81 -5.22 16.93
N ALA A 57 -5.31 -3.99 16.72
CA ALA A 57 -5.08 -3.06 17.80
C ALA A 57 -6.41 -2.58 18.43
N LYS A 58 -6.46 -2.54 19.77
CA LYS A 58 -7.63 -2.07 20.53
C LYS A 58 -7.66 -0.54 20.72
N GLY A 59 -6.52 0.15 20.54
CA GLY A 59 -6.42 1.60 20.69
C GLY A 59 -6.53 2.36 19.36
N ASN A 60 -7.29 3.47 19.34
CA ASN A 60 -7.44 4.31 18.16
C ASN A 60 -6.10 4.86 17.65
N ALA A 61 -5.18 5.24 18.55
CA ALA A 61 -3.84 5.71 18.19
C ALA A 61 -3.00 4.62 17.51
N ALA A 62 -3.02 3.39 18.03
CA ALA A 62 -2.29 2.27 17.45
C ALA A 62 -2.83 1.91 16.06
N ARG A 63 -4.15 1.93 15.86
CA ARG A 63 -4.75 1.74 14.53
C ARG A 63 -4.34 2.83 13.56
N TYR A 64 -4.28 4.08 14.03
CA TYR A 64 -3.84 5.21 13.20
C TYR A 64 -2.39 5.05 12.75
N VAL A 65 -1.48 4.65 13.65
CA VAL A 65 -0.09 4.32 13.30
C VAL A 65 -0.02 3.17 12.28
N GLY A 66 -0.89 2.16 12.40
CA GLY A 66 -1.01 1.11 11.38
C GLY A 66 -1.37 1.64 9.98
N VAL A 67 -2.23 2.66 9.89
CA VAL A 67 -2.56 3.36 8.63
C VAL A 67 -1.34 4.04 8.04
N PHE A 68 -0.49 4.70 8.84
CA PHE A 68 0.73 5.33 8.33
C PHE A 68 1.65 4.31 7.66
N PHE A 69 1.89 3.16 8.32
CA PHE A 69 2.75 2.13 7.76
C PHE A 69 2.15 1.44 6.54
N ALA A 70 0.85 1.12 6.56
CA ALA A 70 0.17 0.51 5.42
C ALA A 70 0.14 1.43 4.19
N VAL A 71 -0.23 2.70 4.37
CA VAL A 71 -0.31 3.69 3.27
C VAL A 71 1.09 4.01 2.73
N ALA A 72 2.09 4.17 3.59
CA ALA A 72 3.47 4.41 3.17
C ALA A 72 4.05 3.22 2.41
N GLY A 73 3.89 2.00 2.92
CA GLY A 73 4.37 0.78 2.28
C GLY A 73 3.70 0.53 0.93
N ALA A 74 2.37 0.61 0.86
CA ALA A 74 1.62 0.37 -0.37
C ALA A 74 1.97 1.39 -1.47
N ASN A 75 1.96 2.69 -1.16
CA ASN A 75 2.25 3.73 -2.16
C ASN A 75 3.71 3.71 -2.61
N SER A 76 4.66 3.44 -1.70
CA SER A 76 6.08 3.36 -2.06
C SER A 76 6.42 2.13 -2.90
N ASN A 77 5.64 1.05 -2.77
CA ASN A 77 5.89 -0.18 -3.51
C ASN A 77 5.49 -0.11 -4.99
N ILE A 78 4.48 0.69 -5.35
CA ILE A 78 4.00 0.85 -6.73
C ILE A 78 5.15 1.29 -7.68
N PRO A 79 5.81 2.44 -7.46
CA PRO A 79 6.89 2.89 -8.33
C PRO A 79 8.13 1.99 -8.24
N ALA A 80 8.41 1.40 -7.06
CA ALA A 80 9.54 0.49 -6.88
C ALA A 80 9.38 -0.80 -7.71
N CYS A 81 8.19 -1.40 -7.72
CA CYS A 81 7.87 -2.56 -8.55
C CYS A 81 7.92 -2.26 -10.05
N MET A 82 7.36 -1.11 -10.48
CA MET A 82 7.43 -0.67 -11.88
C MET A 82 8.88 -0.48 -12.34
N ALA A 83 9.70 0.21 -11.54
CA ALA A 83 11.11 0.38 -11.83
C ALA A 83 11.83 -0.97 -11.86
N TYR A 84 11.59 -1.86 -10.89
CA TYR A 84 12.20 -3.18 -10.85
C TYR A 84 11.85 -4.02 -12.10
N GLN A 85 10.58 -4.06 -12.49
CA GLN A 85 10.11 -4.77 -13.69
C GLN A 85 10.74 -4.21 -14.96
N ALA A 86 10.80 -2.88 -15.09
CA ALA A 86 11.42 -2.23 -16.24
C ALA A 86 12.90 -2.59 -16.40
N ASN A 87 13.65 -2.81 -15.32
CA ASN A 87 15.07 -3.19 -15.43
C ASN A 87 15.27 -4.67 -15.78
N ASN A 88 14.38 -5.56 -15.34
CA ASN A 88 14.53 -7.00 -15.54
C ASN A 88 13.98 -7.49 -16.89
N VAL A 89 12.95 -6.84 -17.44
CA VAL A 89 12.38 -7.21 -18.74
C VAL A 89 13.20 -6.60 -19.87
N ARG A 90 13.65 -7.41 -20.82
CA ARG A 90 14.32 -6.96 -22.05
C ARG A 90 13.32 -6.87 -23.20
N GLY A 91 13.44 -5.82 -24.01
CA GLY A 91 12.54 -5.54 -25.13
C GLY A 91 11.49 -4.46 -24.80
N GLN A 92 11.27 -3.53 -25.74
CA GLN A 92 10.29 -2.43 -25.60
C GLN A 92 8.86 -2.96 -25.46
N TRP A 93 8.46 -3.88 -26.35
CA TRP A 93 7.10 -4.45 -26.36
C TRP A 93 6.80 -5.30 -25.12
N THR A 94 7.74 -6.15 -24.70
CA THR A 94 7.61 -6.98 -23.49
C THR A 94 7.56 -6.13 -22.22
N ARG A 95 8.33 -5.04 -22.14
CA ARG A 95 8.23 -4.05 -21.04
C ARG A 95 6.85 -3.39 -21.00
N ALA A 96 6.37 -2.89 -22.14
CA ALA A 96 5.07 -2.24 -22.23
C ALA A 96 3.93 -3.19 -21.81
N PHE A 97 3.96 -4.43 -22.30
CA PHE A 97 2.98 -5.44 -21.92
C PHE A 97 3.05 -5.77 -20.43
N SER A 98 4.24 -5.95 -19.87
CA SER A 98 4.43 -6.27 -18.44
C SER A 98 3.91 -5.15 -17.52
N SER A 99 4.12 -3.89 -17.88
CA SER A 99 3.56 -2.73 -17.17
C SER A 99 2.04 -2.66 -17.30
N ALA A 100 1.50 -2.91 -18.49
CA ALA A 100 0.05 -2.93 -18.72
C ALA A 100 -0.64 -4.04 -17.90
N THR A 101 -0.03 -5.23 -17.85
CA THR A 101 -0.49 -6.34 -17.01
C THR A 101 -0.45 -5.98 -15.53
N LEU A 102 0.63 -5.36 -15.04
CA LEU A 102 0.76 -4.92 -13.65
C LEU A 102 -0.35 -3.93 -13.26
N VAL A 103 -0.61 -2.94 -14.11
CA VAL A 103 -1.69 -1.96 -13.90
C VAL A 103 -3.07 -2.63 -13.97
N GLY A 104 -3.26 -3.58 -14.89
CA GLY A 104 -4.49 -4.36 -15.02
C GLY A 104 -4.81 -5.15 -13.75
N PHE A 105 -3.82 -5.83 -13.16
CA PHE A 105 -3.97 -6.49 -11.87
C PHE A 105 -4.26 -5.51 -10.72
N GLY A 106 -3.68 -4.31 -10.76
CA GLY A 106 -4.03 -3.23 -9.83
C GLY A 106 -5.51 -2.85 -9.89
N GLY A 107 -6.08 -2.78 -11.09
CA GLY A 107 -7.52 -2.56 -11.29
C GLY A 107 -8.38 -3.67 -10.71
N ILE A 108 -8.02 -4.93 -10.94
CA ILE A 108 -8.72 -6.10 -10.35
C ILE A 108 -8.66 -6.05 -8.82
N GLY A 109 -7.50 -5.75 -8.24
CA GLY A 109 -7.34 -5.57 -6.80
C GLY A 109 -8.25 -4.48 -6.23
N GLY A 110 -8.40 -3.36 -6.94
CA GLY A 110 -9.33 -2.30 -6.57
C GLY A 110 -10.81 -2.73 -6.57
N ILE A 111 -11.21 -3.52 -7.57
CA ILE A 111 -12.56 -4.10 -7.65
C ILE A 111 -12.81 -5.05 -6.48
N VAL A 112 -11.88 -5.99 -6.24
CA VAL A 112 -11.98 -6.97 -5.14
C VAL A 112 -12.04 -6.26 -3.80
N SER A 113 -11.16 -5.28 -3.54
CA SER A 113 -11.16 -4.51 -2.30
C SER A 113 -12.52 -3.84 -2.06
N SER A 114 -13.08 -3.20 -3.10
CA SER A 114 -14.38 -2.52 -3.00
C SER A 114 -15.53 -3.48 -2.66
N LEU A 115 -15.46 -4.75 -3.06
CA LEU A 115 -16.50 -5.76 -2.82
C LEU A 115 -16.38 -6.48 -1.47
N VAL A 116 -15.18 -6.51 -0.88
CA VAL A 116 -14.93 -7.19 0.41
C VAL A 116 -15.15 -6.25 1.60
N PHE A 117 -14.93 -4.94 1.45
CA PHE A 117 -15.26 -3.95 2.47
C PHE A 117 -16.77 -3.62 2.48
N ARG A 118 -17.59 -4.56 2.93
CA ARG A 118 -19.06 -4.43 2.94
C ARG A 118 -19.56 -3.70 4.18
N SER A 119 -20.59 -2.87 4.00
CA SER A 119 -21.25 -2.14 5.10
C SER A 119 -21.82 -3.04 6.19
N GLN A 120 -22.15 -4.29 5.86
CA GLN A 120 -22.65 -5.31 6.80
C GLN A 120 -21.61 -5.77 7.84
N ASP A 121 -20.31 -5.63 7.54
CA ASP A 121 -19.21 -6.07 8.40
C ASP A 121 -18.66 -4.91 9.26
N ALA A 122 -19.35 -3.77 9.27
CA ALA A 122 -19.04 -2.66 10.15
C ALA A 122 -19.24 -3.04 11.62
N PRO A 123 -18.43 -2.53 12.57
CA PRO A 123 -17.33 -1.58 12.42
C PRO A 123 -15.94 -2.23 12.28
N GLY A 124 -15.88 -3.57 12.25
CA GLY A 124 -14.64 -4.33 12.32
C GLY A 124 -14.01 -4.68 10.98
N TYR A 125 -14.80 -4.72 9.89
CA TYR A 125 -14.39 -5.09 8.53
C TYR A 125 -13.42 -6.27 8.48
N ARG A 126 -13.60 -7.26 9.36
CA ARG A 126 -12.67 -8.38 9.50
C ARG A 126 -12.47 -9.11 8.17
N PRO A 127 -13.51 -9.46 7.40
CA PRO A 127 -13.34 -10.12 6.09
C PRO A 127 -12.46 -9.30 5.13
N GLY A 128 -12.67 -7.97 5.08
CA GLY A 128 -11.83 -7.05 4.30
C GLY A 128 -10.36 -7.10 4.69
N MET A 129 -10.08 -7.11 6.00
CA MET A 129 -8.72 -7.18 6.50
C MET A 129 -8.05 -8.54 6.23
N TRP A 130 -8.78 -9.65 6.38
CA TRP A 130 -8.26 -10.98 6.02
C TRP A 130 -7.95 -11.09 4.53
N THR A 131 -8.84 -10.62 3.65
CA THR A 131 -8.61 -10.65 2.19
C THR A 131 -7.53 -9.68 1.73
N THR A 132 -7.24 -8.62 2.49
CA THR A 132 -6.11 -7.72 2.18
C THR A 132 -4.77 -8.29 2.65
N ILE A 133 -4.78 -9.18 3.64
CA ILE A 133 -3.59 -9.87 4.16
C ILE A 133 -3.25 -11.12 3.36
N ALA A 134 -4.26 -11.82 2.83
CA ALA A 134 -4.13 -13.01 1.99
C ALA A 134 -3.69 -12.67 0.55
#